data_AF-A0A5J5BYZ8-F1
#
_entry.id   AF-A0A5J5BYZ8-F1
#
_cell.length_a   1.000
_cell.length_b   1.000
_cell.length_c   1.000
_cell.angle_alpha   90.00
_cell.angle_beta   90.00
_cell.angle_gamma   90.00
#
_symmetry.space_group_name_H-M   'P 1'
#
loop_
_entity.id
_entity.type
_entity.pdbx_description
1 polymer ?
#
loop_
_entity_poly.entity_id
_entity_poly.type
_entity_poly.pdbx_seq_one_letter_code
_entity_poly.pdbx_strand_id
1 'polypeptide(L)'
;MPVGLAMSTEAIEERLAGVAVYALSNSSQEFVLVSGINSGKSLGLFCFKEEDAEALLEQMKSMDPGMRQGSKVVAVALNKVFQLKVDGVAFRLIPELSQIKNALRERQKAGFSDEIFSGVPVFQSRSLILRSHNKRYYPVFFRKEDLENSLLRASRQQKQLNPAFREGDIQVAVLEDIIQGMKDSTTSKWDDVVFIPPGFDVSTDPSQR
;
A
#
# COMPACT_ATOMS: atom_id res chain seq x y z
N MET A 1 -13.20 -16.52 -26.39
CA MET A 1 -12.86 -15.93 -25.08
C MET A 1 -12.77 -14.43 -25.27
N PRO A 2 -13.44 -13.58 -24.46
CA PRO A 2 -13.20 -12.15 -24.53
C PRO A 2 -11.75 -11.91 -24.10
N VAL A 3 -10.99 -11.23 -24.95
CA VAL A 3 -9.63 -10.77 -24.62
C VAL A 3 -9.83 -9.64 -23.61
N GLY A 4 -9.39 -9.83 -22.38
CA GLY A 4 -9.37 -8.73 -21.41
C GLY A 4 -8.42 -7.67 -21.93
N LEU A 5 -8.85 -6.41 -21.93
CA LEU A 5 -7.94 -5.30 -22.16
C LEU A 5 -7.11 -5.11 -20.89
N ALA A 6 -5.84 -4.73 -21.05
CA ALA A 6 -5.06 -4.20 -19.94
C ALA A 6 -5.83 -3.08 -19.25
N MET A 7 -5.76 -3.03 -17.91
CA MET A 7 -6.51 -2.03 -17.16
C MET A 7 -5.97 -0.64 -17.49
N SER A 8 -6.87 0.32 -17.73
CA SER A 8 -6.44 1.68 -18.06
C SER A 8 -5.75 2.33 -16.85
N THR A 9 -4.88 3.29 -17.12
CA THR A 9 -4.16 4.02 -16.07
C THR A 9 -5.15 4.68 -15.11
N GLU A 10 -6.24 5.25 -15.62
CA GLU A 10 -7.28 5.91 -14.83
C GLU A 10 -7.97 4.93 -13.88
N ALA A 11 -8.26 3.71 -14.34
CA ALA A 11 -8.87 2.67 -13.50
C ALA A 11 -7.91 2.15 -12.40
N ILE A 12 -6.60 2.11 -12.67
CA ILE A 12 -5.59 1.81 -11.63
C ILE A 12 -5.55 2.96 -10.61
N GLU A 13 -5.60 4.20 -11.08
CA GLU A 13 -5.55 5.38 -10.23
C GLU A 13 -6.77 5.50 -9.32
N GLU A 14 -7.97 5.21 -9.80
CA GLU A 14 -9.18 5.20 -8.96
C GLU A 14 -9.05 4.21 -7.81
N ARG A 15 -8.46 3.04 -8.04
CA ARG A 15 -8.26 2.02 -6.99
C ARG A 15 -7.24 2.45 -5.94
N LEU A 16 -6.27 3.30 -6.31
CA LEU A 16 -5.23 3.81 -5.42
C LEU A 16 -5.61 5.13 -4.75
N ALA A 17 -6.68 5.80 -5.21
CA ALA A 17 -7.08 7.13 -4.74
C ALA A 17 -7.46 7.17 -3.24
N GLY A 18 -7.93 6.04 -2.69
CA GLY A 18 -8.30 5.94 -1.29
C GLY A 18 -7.11 5.80 -0.32
N VAL A 19 -5.91 5.53 -0.82
CA VAL A 19 -4.74 5.25 0.01
C VAL A 19 -3.92 6.53 0.19
N ALA A 20 -3.75 6.98 1.42
CA ALA A 20 -2.90 8.12 1.74
C ALA A 20 -1.44 7.68 1.97
N VAL A 21 -0.51 8.50 1.49
CA VAL A 21 0.91 8.47 1.85
C VAL A 21 1.36 9.88 2.25
N TYR A 22 2.45 9.98 2.99
CA TYR A 22 2.85 11.19 3.67
C TYR A 22 4.21 11.67 3.14
N ALA A 23 4.26 12.92 2.70
CA ALA A 23 5.47 13.57 2.21
C ALA A 23 5.80 14.78 3.07
N LEU A 24 7.05 15.22 3.00
CA LEU A 24 7.48 16.45 3.63
C LEU A 24 7.31 17.59 2.62
N SER A 25 6.73 18.71 3.06
CA SER A 25 6.65 19.95 2.29
C SER A 25 7.43 21.07 2.97
N ASN A 26 8.09 21.92 2.19
CA ASN A 26 8.74 23.14 2.66
C ASN A 26 7.74 24.29 2.89
N SER A 27 8.22 25.47 3.31
CA SER A 27 7.42 26.67 3.51
C SER A 27 6.72 27.18 2.24
N SER A 28 7.25 26.87 1.06
CA SER A 28 6.67 27.15 -0.25
C SER A 28 5.62 26.12 -0.69
N GLN A 29 5.28 25.14 0.16
CA GLN A 29 4.38 24.03 -0.14
C GLN A 29 4.89 23.08 -1.24
N GLU A 30 6.20 23.04 -1.47
CA GLU A 30 6.83 22.14 -2.41
C GLU A 30 7.32 20.88 -1.68
N PHE A 31 7.30 19.73 -2.36
CA PHE A 31 7.83 18.50 -1.79
C PHE A 31 9.34 18.60 -1.58
N VAL A 32 9.77 18.22 -0.38
CA VAL A 32 11.18 18.13 -0.04
C VAL A 32 11.78 16.93 -0.77
N LEU A 33 12.86 17.18 -1.51
CA LEU A 33 13.63 16.15 -2.20
C LEU A 33 15.00 15.98 -1.55
N VAL A 34 15.45 14.74 -1.41
CA VAL A 34 16.77 14.38 -0.93
C VAL A 34 17.71 14.23 -2.11
N SER A 35 18.71 15.10 -2.22
CA SER A 35 19.71 15.02 -3.29
C SER A 35 20.75 13.95 -2.97
N GLY A 36 20.98 13.03 -3.92
CA GLY A 36 22.05 12.05 -3.79
C GLY A 36 23.42 12.71 -3.95
N ILE A 37 24.35 12.40 -3.05
CA ILE A 37 25.74 12.85 -3.16
C ILE A 37 26.31 12.27 -4.48
N ASN A 38 26.69 13.14 -5.41
CA ASN A 38 27.31 12.82 -6.71
C ASN A 38 26.44 12.11 -7.76
N SER A 39 25.11 12.02 -7.61
CA SER A 39 24.25 11.36 -8.61
C SER A 39 23.56 12.33 -9.58
N GLY A 40 23.48 13.63 -9.25
CA GLY A 40 22.65 14.60 -9.97
C GLY A 40 21.15 14.28 -9.93
N LYS A 41 20.74 13.28 -9.12
CA LYS A 41 19.36 12.82 -8.99
C LYS A 41 18.83 13.17 -7.59
N SER A 42 17.60 13.64 -7.56
CA SER A 42 16.88 13.94 -6.33
C SER A 42 15.88 12.83 -6.02
N LEU A 43 15.59 12.60 -4.75
CA LEU A 43 14.71 11.55 -4.28
C LEU A 43 13.56 12.15 -3.48
N GLY A 44 12.32 12.00 -3.94
CA GLY A 44 11.14 12.30 -3.13
C GLY A 44 10.73 11.09 -2.31
N LEU A 45 10.49 11.29 -1.02
CA LEU A 45 10.14 10.23 -0.07
C LEU A 45 8.66 10.34 0.31
N PHE A 46 7.95 9.21 0.24
CA PHE A 46 6.55 9.08 0.62
C PHE A 46 6.39 7.94 1.62
N CYS A 47 6.09 8.27 2.88
CA CYS A 47 5.89 7.29 3.95
C CYS A 47 4.45 6.81 3.97
N PHE A 48 4.21 5.52 4.24
CA PHE A 48 2.86 5.01 4.47
C PHE A 48 2.27 5.38 5.84
N LYS A 49 3.13 5.88 6.75
CA LYS A 49 2.78 6.24 8.11
C LYS A 49 3.18 7.68 8.40
N GLU A 50 2.26 8.43 8.98
CA GLU A 50 2.42 9.85 9.28
C GLU A 50 3.57 10.07 10.28
N GLU A 51 3.61 9.27 11.34
CA GLU A 51 4.64 9.40 12.39
C GLU A 51 6.05 9.12 11.84
N ASP A 52 6.18 8.27 10.82
CA ASP A 52 7.47 8.01 10.18
C ASP A 52 7.91 9.22 9.32
N ALA A 53 6.96 9.91 8.67
CA ALA A 53 7.23 11.17 7.96
C ALA A 53 7.55 12.32 8.92
N GLU A 54 6.88 12.39 10.08
CA GLU A 54 7.17 13.36 11.13
C GLU A 54 8.56 13.15 11.72
N ALA A 55 8.93 11.89 12.03
CA ALA A 55 10.27 11.56 12.50
C ALA A 55 11.34 11.97 11.48
N LEU A 56 11.10 11.73 10.19
CA LEU A 56 11.99 12.16 9.11
C LEU A 56 12.08 13.70 9.04
N LEU A 57 10.97 14.41 9.22
CA LEU A 57 10.95 15.86 9.24
C LEU A 57 11.78 16.44 10.39
N GLU A 58 11.65 15.88 11.59
CA GLU A 58 12.44 16.29 12.75
C GLU A 58 13.94 16.02 12.54
N GLN A 59 14.29 14.89 11.93
CA GLN A 59 15.67 14.61 11.53
C GLN A 59 16.19 15.66 10.53
N MET A 60 15.40 16.01 9.51
CA MET A 60 15.81 17.02 8.54
C MET A 60 15.97 18.42 9.16
N LYS A 61 15.07 18.84 10.06
CA LYS A 61 15.16 20.12 10.79
C LYS A 61 16.41 20.20 11.69
N SER A 62 16.90 19.05 12.15
CA SER A 62 18.13 18.97 12.93
C SER A 62 19.37 19.19 12.07
N MET A 63 19.34 18.74 10.80
CA MET A 63 20.44 18.82 9.85
C MET A 63 20.48 20.15 9.10
N ASP A 64 19.32 20.69 8.72
CA ASP A 64 19.19 21.95 7.98
C ASP A 64 18.32 22.96 8.77
N PRO A 65 18.93 24.02 9.34
CA PRO A 65 18.20 25.07 10.02
C PRO A 65 17.17 25.80 9.14
N GLY A 66 17.36 25.82 7.82
CA GLY A 66 16.42 26.42 6.86
C GLY A 66 15.08 25.68 6.78
N MET A 67 15.07 24.38 7.10
CA MET A 67 13.86 23.56 7.15
C MET A 67 13.01 23.78 8.41
N ARG A 68 13.47 24.57 9.39
CA ARG A 68 12.76 24.77 10.66
C ARG A 68 11.52 25.64 10.53
N GLN A 69 11.49 26.54 9.54
CA GLN A 69 10.37 27.45 9.33
C GLN A 69 9.48 26.95 8.19
N GLY A 70 8.23 26.63 8.52
CA GLY A 70 7.17 26.33 7.55
C GLY A 70 7.17 24.92 6.98
N SER A 71 8.15 24.07 7.28
CA SER A 71 8.13 22.67 6.86
C SER A 71 7.15 21.83 7.68
N LYS A 72 6.37 21.00 6.99
CA LYS A 72 5.32 20.17 7.57
C LYS A 72 5.16 18.85 6.81
N VAL A 73 4.51 17.89 7.44
CA VAL A 73 4.05 16.67 6.77
C VAL A 73 2.73 16.96 6.06
N VAL A 74 2.57 16.43 4.85
CA VAL A 74 1.35 16.53 4.04
C VAL A 74 0.92 15.16 3.57
N ALA A 75 -0.38 14.89 3.67
CA ALA A 75 -1.00 13.69 3.10
C ALA A 75 -1.20 13.89 1.59
N VAL A 76 -0.83 12.86 0.83
CA VAL A 76 -0.92 12.79 -0.63
C VAL A 76 -1.60 11.48 -0.99
N ALA A 77 -2.57 11.51 -1.89
CA ALA A 77 -3.19 10.29 -2.37
C ALA A 77 -2.18 9.49 -3.22
N LEU A 78 -2.09 8.19 -2.98
CA LEU A 78 -1.11 7.30 -3.59
C LEU A 78 -1.19 7.30 -5.12
N ASN A 79 -2.41 7.41 -5.67
CA ASN A 79 -2.60 7.55 -7.12
C ASN A 79 -1.86 8.76 -7.71
N LYS A 80 -1.78 9.88 -6.98
CA LYS A 80 -1.05 11.07 -7.41
C LYS A 80 0.45 10.85 -7.45
N VAL A 81 0.99 10.04 -6.53
CA VAL A 81 2.43 9.71 -6.53
C VAL A 81 2.85 9.01 -7.82
N PHE A 82 2.00 8.14 -8.37
CA PHE A 82 2.27 7.47 -9.66
C PHE A 82 2.16 8.41 -10.88
N GLN A 83 1.49 9.56 -10.74
CA GLN A 83 1.42 10.60 -11.78
C GLN A 83 2.63 11.54 -11.75
N LEU A 84 3.33 11.63 -10.61
CA LEU A 84 4.49 12.50 -10.47
C LEU A 84 5.63 11.98 -11.36
N LYS A 85 5.84 12.66 -12.47
CA LYS A 85 7.04 12.52 -13.32
C LYS A 85 7.74 13.86 -13.33
N VAL A 86 8.88 13.92 -12.67
CA VAL A 86 9.75 15.10 -12.67
C VAL A 86 11.12 14.64 -13.12
N ASP A 87 11.64 15.28 -14.17
CA ASP A 87 12.94 14.92 -14.73
C ASP A 87 14.04 15.05 -13.66
N GLY A 88 14.87 14.00 -13.55
CA GLY A 88 15.93 13.95 -12.54
C GLY A 88 15.47 13.60 -11.12
N VAL A 89 14.18 13.33 -10.90
CA VAL A 89 13.64 12.95 -9.59
C VAL A 89 13.15 11.51 -9.59
N ALA A 90 13.65 10.70 -8.66
CA ALA A 90 13.07 9.40 -8.34
C ALA A 90 12.12 9.55 -7.15
N PHE A 91 11.02 8.79 -7.13
CA PHE A 91 10.12 8.74 -5.98
C PHE A 91 10.21 7.38 -5.32
N ARG A 92 10.30 7.37 -3.99
CA ARG A 92 10.39 6.14 -3.21
C ARG A 92 9.29 6.09 -2.16
N LEU A 93 8.55 4.98 -2.21
CA LEU A 93 7.62 4.61 -1.18
C LEU A 93 8.38 4.00 0.01
N ILE A 94 8.06 4.45 1.21
CA ILE A 94 8.64 3.99 2.47
C ILE A 94 7.54 3.27 3.26
N PRO A 95 7.54 1.93 3.26
CA PRO A 95 6.59 1.15 4.03
C PRO A 95 6.91 1.20 5.53
N GLU A 96 5.89 0.97 6.35
CA GLU A 96 6.05 0.80 7.79
C GLU A 96 6.97 -0.38 8.12
N LEU A 97 7.90 -0.18 9.06
CA LEU A 97 8.82 -1.23 9.50
C LEU A 97 8.10 -2.46 10.08
N SER A 98 6.98 -2.24 10.78
CA SER A 98 6.12 -3.32 11.29
C SER A 98 5.60 -4.21 10.15
N GLN A 99 5.17 -3.61 9.04
CA GLN A 99 4.63 -4.34 7.90
C GLN A 99 5.70 -5.11 7.14
N ILE A 100 6.93 -4.59 7.06
CA ILE A 100 8.07 -5.35 6.55
C ILE A 100 8.35 -6.59 7.40
N LYS A 101 8.38 -6.45 8.73
CA LYS A 101 8.57 -7.59 9.65
C LYS A 101 7.44 -8.61 9.53
N ASN A 102 6.19 -8.14 9.41
CA ASN A 102 5.02 -8.98 9.19
C ASN A 102 5.11 -9.75 7.88
N ALA A 103 5.50 -9.08 6.79
CA ALA A 103 5.68 -9.68 5.47
C ALA A 103 6.73 -10.80 5.48
N LEU A 104 7.89 -10.56 6.09
CA LEU A 104 8.95 -11.56 6.22
C LEU A 104 8.50 -12.78 7.02
N ARG A 105 7.77 -12.59 8.13
CA ARG A 105 7.22 -13.69 8.93
C ARG A 105 6.23 -14.55 8.14
N GLU A 106 5.32 -13.93 7.39
CA GLU A 106 4.36 -14.69 6.58
C GLU A 106 5.02 -15.39 5.39
N ARG A 107 6.04 -14.78 4.77
CA ARG A 107 6.88 -15.45 3.75
C ARG A 107 7.64 -16.65 4.33
N GLN A 108 8.19 -16.52 5.54
CA GLN A 108 8.88 -17.62 6.21
C GLN A 108 7.95 -18.82 6.46
N LYS A 109 6.72 -18.58 6.91
CA LYS A 109 5.70 -19.62 7.06
C LYS A 109 5.35 -20.30 5.72
N ALA A 110 5.38 -19.55 4.63
CA ALA A 110 5.17 -20.09 3.28
C ALA A 110 6.40 -20.81 2.70
N GLY A 111 7.48 -20.96 3.47
CA GLY A 111 8.69 -21.69 3.08
C GLY A 111 9.74 -20.86 2.35
N PHE A 112 9.57 -19.53 2.25
CA PHE A 112 10.58 -18.64 1.68
C PHE A 112 11.64 -18.29 2.74
N SER A 113 12.91 -18.21 2.33
CA SER A 113 14.04 -17.90 3.21
C SER A 113 14.59 -16.49 3.04
N ASP A 114 13.83 -15.58 2.43
CA ASP A 114 14.25 -14.21 2.20
C ASP A 114 14.40 -13.46 3.54
N GLU A 115 15.56 -12.83 3.75
CA GLU A 115 15.79 -11.96 4.91
C GLU A 115 15.40 -10.50 4.65
N ILE A 116 15.23 -10.14 3.37
CA ILE A 116 14.96 -8.78 2.92
C ILE A 116 13.67 -8.77 2.09
N PHE A 117 12.81 -7.80 2.38
CA PHE A 117 11.62 -7.55 1.57
C PHE A 117 11.86 -6.34 0.66
N SER A 118 11.83 -6.56 -0.65
CA SER A 118 12.01 -5.50 -1.65
C SER A 118 10.67 -4.99 -2.16
N GLY A 119 10.35 -3.73 -1.86
CA GLY A 119 9.11 -3.05 -2.28
C GLY A 119 8.14 -2.81 -1.11
N VAL A 120 6.91 -2.42 -1.43
CA VAL A 120 5.86 -2.17 -0.43
C VAL A 120 5.07 -3.45 -0.19
N PRO A 121 5.09 -4.01 1.04
CA PRO A 121 4.33 -5.21 1.35
C PRO A 121 2.84 -4.91 1.38
N VAL A 122 2.07 -5.81 0.78
CA VAL A 122 0.62 -5.85 0.91
C VAL A 122 0.16 -7.27 1.23
N PHE A 123 -0.95 -7.37 1.94
CA PHE A 123 -1.47 -8.61 2.50
C PHE A 123 -2.83 -8.95 1.90
N GLN A 124 -3.02 -10.21 1.54
CA GLN A 124 -4.28 -10.74 1.02
C GLN A 124 -4.60 -12.07 1.69
N SER A 125 -5.87 -12.47 1.71
CA SER A 125 -6.29 -13.80 2.15
C SER A 125 -7.14 -14.48 1.08
N ARG A 126 -6.91 -15.77 0.89
CA ARG A 126 -7.75 -16.60 0.00
C ARG A 126 -9.17 -16.80 0.54
N SER A 127 -9.34 -16.63 1.85
CA SER A 127 -10.60 -16.84 2.56
C SER A 127 -11.43 -15.56 2.71
N LEU A 128 -10.90 -14.39 2.30
CA LEU A 128 -11.61 -13.11 2.38
C LEU A 128 -12.03 -12.65 0.99
N ILE A 129 -13.34 -12.57 0.76
CA ILE A 129 -13.94 -12.04 -0.46
C ILE A 129 -15.04 -11.07 -0.04
N LEU A 130 -14.97 -9.83 -0.51
CA LEU A 130 -16.02 -8.84 -0.31
C LEU A 130 -17.09 -9.03 -1.38
N ARG A 131 -18.35 -8.82 -1.02
CA ARG A 131 -19.48 -8.89 -1.96
C ARG A 131 -20.23 -7.58 -1.92
N SER A 132 -20.50 -7.01 -3.08
CA SER A 132 -21.35 -5.84 -3.24
C SER A 132 -22.02 -5.89 -4.61
N HIS A 133 -23.34 -5.66 -4.65
CA HIS A 133 -24.14 -5.66 -5.89
C HIS A 133 -23.88 -6.87 -6.81
N ASN A 134 -23.84 -8.07 -6.22
CA ASN A 134 -23.57 -9.34 -6.92
C ASN A 134 -22.17 -9.44 -7.58
N LYS A 135 -21.25 -8.51 -7.28
CA LYS A 135 -19.83 -8.59 -7.64
C LYS A 135 -19.00 -9.05 -6.45
N ARG A 136 -17.89 -9.72 -6.76
CA ARG A 136 -16.91 -10.19 -5.78
C ARG A 136 -15.69 -9.31 -5.89
N TYR A 137 -15.14 -8.91 -4.76
CA TYR A 137 -13.90 -8.14 -4.71
C TYR A 137 -12.89 -8.85 -3.81
N TYR A 138 -11.63 -8.82 -4.22
CA TYR A 138 -10.49 -9.38 -3.52
C TYR A 138 -9.72 -8.25 -2.84
N PRO A 139 -9.89 -8.08 -1.51
CA PRO A 139 -9.28 -6.98 -0.80
C PRO A 139 -7.79 -7.22 -0.57
N VAL A 140 -7.01 -6.17 -0.79
CA VAL A 140 -5.56 -6.10 -0.58
C VAL A 140 -5.28 -5.03 0.47
N PHE A 141 -4.64 -5.41 1.57
CA PHE A 141 -4.43 -4.56 2.73
C PHE A 141 -2.97 -4.11 2.82
N PHE A 142 -2.73 -2.86 3.19
CA PHE A 142 -1.38 -2.36 3.49
C PHE A 142 -0.90 -2.76 4.89
N ARG A 143 -1.84 -3.04 5.80
CA ARG A 143 -1.54 -3.48 7.17
C ARG A 143 -2.05 -4.89 7.40
N LYS A 144 -1.19 -5.75 7.93
CA LYS A 144 -1.55 -7.13 8.27
C LYS A 144 -2.66 -7.16 9.31
N GLU A 145 -2.61 -6.26 10.29
CA GLU A 145 -3.58 -6.22 11.39
C GLU A 145 -4.99 -5.93 10.87
N ASP A 146 -5.14 -5.11 9.83
CA ASP A 146 -6.43 -4.79 9.22
C ASP A 146 -7.04 -6.01 8.52
N LEU A 147 -6.21 -6.81 7.84
CA LEU A 147 -6.62 -8.08 7.25
C LEU A 147 -7.05 -9.08 8.33
N GLU A 148 -6.23 -9.26 9.37
CA GLU A 148 -6.53 -10.20 10.48
C GLU A 148 -7.82 -9.82 11.22
N ASN A 149 -8.05 -8.53 11.45
CA ASN A 149 -9.28 -8.01 12.04
C ASN A 149 -10.50 -8.28 11.15
N SER A 150 -10.35 -8.10 9.84
CA SER A 150 -11.40 -8.38 8.86
C SER A 150 -11.76 -9.87 8.82
N LEU A 151 -10.74 -10.75 8.84
CA LEU A 151 -10.93 -12.21 8.95
C LEU A 151 -11.59 -12.63 10.26
N LEU A 152 -11.18 -12.03 11.38
CA LEU A 152 -11.79 -12.28 12.69
C LEU A 152 -13.27 -11.89 12.72
N ARG A 153 -13.62 -10.73 12.14
CA ARG A 153 -15.03 -10.30 12.03
C ARG A 153 -15.84 -11.24 11.14
N ALA A 154 -15.34 -11.55 9.93
CA ALA A 154 -16.02 -12.43 8.98
C ALA A 154 -16.27 -13.83 9.58
N SER A 155 -15.25 -14.40 10.25
CA SER A 155 -15.38 -15.72 10.91
C SER A 155 -16.40 -15.72 12.05
N ARG A 156 -16.45 -14.66 12.87
CA ARG A 156 -17.49 -14.50 13.91
C ARG A 156 -18.89 -14.42 13.31
N GLN A 157 -19.08 -13.65 12.25
CA GLN A 157 -20.37 -13.52 11.57
C GLN A 157 -20.83 -14.84 10.95
N GLN A 158 -19.91 -15.60 10.35
CA GLN A 158 -20.21 -16.87 9.71
C GLN A 158 -20.24 -18.06 10.69
N LYS A 159 -19.92 -17.83 11.98
CA LYS A 159 -19.75 -18.87 13.01
C LYS A 159 -18.77 -19.97 12.56
N GLN A 160 -17.66 -19.58 11.96
CA GLN A 160 -16.61 -20.48 11.48
C GLN A 160 -15.28 -20.20 12.18
N LEU A 161 -14.33 -21.13 12.03
CA LEU A 161 -12.96 -20.92 12.49
C LEU A 161 -12.32 -19.75 11.72
N ASN A 162 -11.57 -18.90 12.42
CA ASN A 162 -10.83 -17.82 11.77
C ASN A 162 -9.75 -18.39 10.84
N PRO A 163 -9.81 -18.14 9.53
CA PRO A 163 -8.86 -18.69 8.57
C PRO A 163 -7.45 -18.10 8.72
N ALA A 164 -7.28 -16.96 9.42
CA ALA A 164 -5.97 -16.39 9.74
C ALA A 164 -5.06 -17.36 10.53
N PHE A 165 -5.63 -18.37 11.20
CA PHE A 165 -4.88 -19.42 11.90
C PHE A 165 -4.40 -20.56 10.98
N ARG A 166 -4.88 -20.61 9.74
CA ARG A 166 -4.46 -21.63 8.76
C ARG A 166 -3.17 -21.17 8.09
N GLU A 167 -2.19 -22.06 8.09
CA GLU A 167 -0.91 -21.80 7.42
C GLU A 167 -1.12 -21.55 5.92
N GLY A 168 -0.52 -20.48 5.40
CA GLY A 168 -0.63 -20.08 4.00
C GLY A 168 -1.95 -19.39 3.60
N ASP A 169 -2.88 -19.13 4.53
CA ASP A 169 -4.10 -18.39 4.21
C ASP A 169 -3.82 -16.91 3.93
N ILE A 170 -3.00 -16.28 4.78
CA ILE A 170 -2.48 -14.94 4.56
C ILE A 170 -1.29 -15.05 3.60
N GLN A 171 -1.36 -14.29 2.51
CA GLN A 171 -0.31 -14.21 1.51
C GLN A 171 0.20 -12.77 1.43
N VAL A 172 1.48 -12.66 1.10
CA VAL A 172 2.17 -11.38 0.95
C VAL A 172 2.51 -11.16 -0.51
N ALA A 173 2.20 -9.99 -1.02
CA ALA A 173 2.59 -9.53 -2.35
C ALA A 173 3.32 -8.18 -2.24
N VAL A 174 3.93 -7.77 -3.36
CA VAL A 174 4.58 -6.47 -3.51
C VAL A 174 3.63 -5.56 -4.29
N LEU A 175 3.35 -4.37 -3.78
CA LEU A 175 2.43 -3.41 -4.39
C LEU A 175 2.82 -3.11 -5.84
N GLU A 176 4.11 -2.86 -6.05
CA GLU A 176 4.69 -2.51 -7.35
C GLU A 176 4.44 -3.63 -8.38
N ASP A 177 4.57 -4.90 -7.97
CA ASP A 177 4.30 -6.06 -8.83
C ASP A 177 2.80 -6.19 -9.15
N ILE A 178 1.91 -5.87 -8.20
CA ILE A 178 0.46 -5.86 -8.44
C ILE A 178 0.11 -4.78 -9.47
N ILE A 179 0.63 -3.57 -9.30
CA ILE A 179 0.38 -2.45 -10.21
C ILE A 179 0.95 -2.75 -11.59
N GLN A 180 2.14 -3.34 -11.67
CA GLN A 180 2.72 -3.77 -12.94
C GLN A 180 1.86 -4.87 -13.59
N GLY A 181 1.41 -5.85 -12.80
CA GLY A 181 0.48 -6.89 -13.25
C GLY A 181 -0.84 -6.34 -13.79
N MET A 182 -1.38 -5.29 -13.18
CA MET A 182 -2.57 -4.58 -13.67
C MET A 182 -2.35 -3.91 -15.04
N LYS A 183 -1.16 -3.35 -15.27
CA LYS A 183 -0.79 -2.69 -16.54
C LYS A 183 -0.52 -3.68 -17.67
N ASP A 184 0.08 -4.83 -17.35
CA ASP A 184 0.55 -5.77 -18.37
C ASP A 184 -0.46 -6.89 -18.69
N SER A 185 -1.39 -7.17 -17.77
CA SER A 185 -2.32 -8.30 -17.90
C SER A 185 -3.48 -8.01 -18.85
N THR A 186 -3.65 -8.87 -19.85
CA THR A 186 -4.85 -8.95 -20.69
C THR A 186 -5.94 -9.87 -20.10
N THR A 187 -5.81 -10.25 -18.83
CA THR A 187 -6.81 -11.03 -18.10
C THR A 187 -7.59 -10.15 -17.14
N SER A 188 -8.89 -10.40 -16.99
CA SER A 188 -9.79 -9.71 -16.04
C SER A 188 -9.50 -10.05 -14.57
N LYS A 189 -8.40 -10.75 -14.27
CA LYS A 189 -8.03 -11.19 -12.92
C LYS A 189 -7.91 -10.03 -11.94
N TRP A 190 -7.52 -8.86 -12.44
CA TRP A 190 -7.27 -7.68 -11.62
C TRP A 190 -8.49 -6.78 -11.44
N ASP A 191 -9.56 -7.00 -12.21
CA ASP A 191 -10.78 -6.16 -12.18
C ASP A 191 -11.48 -6.21 -10.82
N ASP A 192 -11.35 -7.32 -10.11
CA ASP A 192 -11.97 -7.55 -8.82
C ASP A 192 -11.04 -7.18 -7.64
N VAL A 193 -9.79 -6.76 -7.89
CA VAL A 193 -8.83 -6.44 -6.81
C VAL A 193 -9.05 -5.03 -6.27
N VAL A 194 -9.23 -4.87 -4.96
CA VAL A 194 -9.45 -3.57 -4.32
C VAL A 194 -8.42 -3.32 -3.22
N PHE A 195 -7.86 -2.11 -3.18
CA PHE A 195 -6.92 -1.72 -2.14
C PHE A 195 -7.68 -1.15 -0.94
N ILE A 196 -7.40 -1.67 0.24
CA ILE A 196 -8.01 -1.23 1.50
C ILE A 196 -7.05 -0.26 2.18
N PRO A 197 -7.45 1.01 2.38
CA PRO A 197 -6.61 1.99 3.06
C PRO A 197 -6.26 1.55 4.49
N PRO A 198 -5.07 1.89 5.01
CA PRO A 198 -4.70 1.64 6.40
C PRO A 198 -5.77 2.15 7.38
N GLY A 199 -6.19 1.32 8.33
CA GLY A 199 -7.18 1.66 9.34
C GLY A 199 -8.64 1.72 8.83
N PHE A 200 -8.89 1.42 7.55
CA PHE A 200 -10.24 1.37 7.01
C PHE A 200 -10.96 0.11 7.48
N ASP A 201 -12.15 0.27 8.07
CA ASP A 201 -12.95 -0.87 8.51
C ASP A 201 -13.77 -1.44 7.35
N VAL A 202 -13.45 -2.68 6.97
CA VAL A 202 -14.15 -3.40 5.92
C VAL A 202 -15.25 -4.26 6.55
N SER A 203 -16.50 -3.81 6.39
CA SER A 203 -17.67 -4.62 6.74
C SER A 203 -18.04 -5.58 5.62
N THR A 204 -18.09 -6.87 5.90
CA THR A 204 -18.77 -7.85 5.04
C THR A 204 -20.24 -7.79 5.37
N ASP A 205 -21.04 -7.05 4.59
CA ASP A 205 -22.49 -7.01 4.80
C ASP A 205 -23.10 -8.39 4.50
N PRO A 206 -23.73 -9.08 5.48
CA PRO A 206 -24.41 -10.35 5.23
C PRO A 206 -25.82 -10.15 4.63
N SER A 207 -26.28 -8.90 4.43
CA SER A 207 -27.68 -8.55 4.18
C SER A 207 -28.12 -8.52 2.71
N GLN A 208 -27.28 -8.95 1.77
CA GLN A 208 -27.73 -9.22 0.39
C GLN A 208 -27.62 -10.72 0.10
N ARG A 209 -28.59 -11.47 0.61
CA ARG A 209 -28.95 -12.79 0.09
C ARG A 209 -30.09 -12.65 -0.90
#